data_AF-A0A6J3CDI6-F1
#
_entry.id   AF-A0A6J3CDI6-F1
#
_cell.length_a   1.000
_cell.length_b   1.000
_cell.length_c   1.000
_cell.angle_alpha   90.00
_cell.angle_beta   90.00
_cell.angle_gamma   90.00
#
_symmetry.space_group_name_H-M   'P 1'
#
loop_
_entity.id
_entity.type
_entity.pdbx_description
1 polymer ?
#
loop_
_entity_poly.entity_id
_entity_poly.type
_entity_poly.pdbx_seq_one_letter_code
_entity_poly.pdbx_strand_id
1 'polypeptide(L)'
;MTLEELYEELKDMDISEPACMDKIKLYFEELEEEDDEFMELLLSKLDNEVITWEQPWYQQTKCLSRPLKEPEEQHDETYNTDSMSKEEIDLIHKNWRKFKKKYDIPNKIICLARWKNKGKSRHSRELHVKHFVVAYLARGLKRNLYQVLRHIMTYYGGPVKGDYSAFEEKLMDICFQYEPKHAVVILSKVLGREPRGIYKRLGYTVDVKPQRKKLKWTLPLATKFLNLLLEYSNCSLEELKHKKIEKSIWLKLEKDIDQQYIYLQSFWHDTLKVQLFVKEYITLRSLRKKIFKKLKKSTYQVWPDIRWKELVKEFSDGYTHRFLYRIAYNTIKHMSNYLKRPLQEIVHYALASLKCGQYYHTKRLRTLILNEEGHLEPIQYDKLYLVLFSFHNL
;
A
#
# COMPACT_ATOMS: atom_id res chain seq x y z
N MET A 1 -15.82 10.46 26.38
CA MET A 1 -16.81 10.01 25.38
C MET A 1 -16.25 8.88 24.51
N THR A 2 -17.08 7.98 23.98
CA THR A 2 -16.71 6.99 22.94
C THR A 2 -17.22 7.41 21.56
N LEU A 3 -16.72 6.77 20.48
CA LEU A 3 -17.23 7.08 19.13
C LEU A 3 -18.71 6.68 18.99
N GLU A 4 -19.13 5.63 19.69
CA GLU A 4 -20.52 5.18 19.78
C GLU A 4 -21.39 6.19 20.55
N GLU A 5 -20.88 6.78 21.65
CA GLU A 5 -21.59 7.86 22.35
C GLU A 5 -21.75 9.10 21.46
N LEU A 6 -20.69 9.49 20.73
CA LEU A 6 -20.77 10.58 19.76
C LEU A 6 -21.78 10.29 18.65
N TYR A 7 -21.91 9.03 18.23
CA TYR A 7 -22.94 8.62 17.27
C TYR A 7 -24.35 8.84 17.81
N GLU A 8 -24.63 8.32 19.01
CA GLU A 8 -25.94 8.43 19.64
C GLU A 8 -26.34 9.89 19.86
N GLU A 9 -25.38 10.74 20.17
CA GLU A 9 -25.59 12.17 20.35
C GLU A 9 -25.85 12.96 19.08
N LEU A 10 -25.39 12.46 17.92
CA LEU A 10 -25.48 13.15 16.63
C LEU A 10 -26.52 12.53 15.69
N LYS A 11 -27.03 11.33 15.95
CA LYS A 11 -27.85 10.56 14.99
C LYS A 11 -29.07 11.35 14.51
N ASP A 12 -29.76 12.07 15.41
CA ASP A 12 -31.00 12.80 15.13
C ASP A 12 -30.80 14.30 14.87
N MET A 13 -29.58 14.82 15.01
CA MET A 13 -29.29 16.24 14.76
C MET A 13 -29.16 16.54 13.27
N ASP A 14 -29.60 17.74 12.85
CA ASP A 14 -29.36 18.25 11.50
C ASP A 14 -27.87 18.64 11.36
N ILE A 15 -27.25 18.24 10.25
CA ILE A 15 -25.86 18.60 9.91
C ILE A 15 -25.67 20.12 9.80
N SER A 16 -26.74 20.87 9.58
CA SER A 16 -26.77 22.33 9.47
C SER A 16 -26.75 23.04 10.83
N GLU A 17 -26.78 22.29 11.94
CA GLU A 17 -26.64 22.85 13.29
C GLU A 17 -25.17 22.96 13.71
N PRO A 18 -24.67 24.15 14.10
CA PRO A 18 -23.29 24.33 14.56
C PRO A 18 -22.93 23.46 15.78
N ALA A 19 -23.91 23.15 16.64
CA ALA A 19 -23.73 22.31 17.81
C ALA A 19 -23.20 20.89 17.47
N CYS A 20 -23.45 20.39 16.25
CA CYS A 20 -22.86 19.15 15.77
C CYS A 20 -21.33 19.21 15.77
N MET A 21 -20.75 20.34 15.34
CA MET A 21 -19.30 20.51 15.29
C MET A 21 -18.71 20.62 16.70
N ASP A 22 -19.40 21.28 17.62
CA ASP A 22 -18.93 21.43 19.01
C ASP A 22 -18.79 20.07 19.70
N LYS A 23 -19.74 19.15 19.50
CA LYS A 23 -19.65 17.77 20.00
C LYS A 23 -18.46 17.00 19.42
N ILE A 24 -18.21 17.15 18.11
CA ILE A 24 -17.05 16.53 17.45
C ILE A 24 -15.75 17.10 18.00
N LYS A 25 -15.68 18.41 18.26
CA LYS A 25 -14.50 19.06 18.85
C LYS A 25 -14.26 18.60 20.27
N LEU A 26 -15.30 18.53 21.09
CA LEU A 26 -15.20 18.03 22.46
C LEU A 26 -14.60 16.62 22.46
N TYR A 27 -15.11 15.72 21.60
CA TYR A 27 -14.54 14.39 21.49
C TYR A 27 -13.08 14.42 20.99
N PHE A 28 -12.77 15.26 19.99
CA PHE A 28 -11.41 15.41 19.49
C PHE A 28 -10.43 15.88 20.58
N GLU A 29 -10.85 16.83 21.43
CA GLU A 29 -10.08 17.37 22.56
C GLU A 29 -9.82 16.29 23.63
N GLU A 30 -10.84 15.51 24.00
CA GLU A 30 -10.67 14.36 24.91
C GLU A 30 -9.61 13.37 24.39
N LEU A 31 -9.58 13.12 23.07
CA LEU A 31 -8.56 12.26 22.46
C LEU A 31 -7.16 12.93 22.44
N GLU A 32 -7.08 14.26 22.40
CA GLU A 32 -5.82 14.99 22.55
C GLU A 32 -5.28 14.90 23.97
N GLU A 33 -6.14 15.10 24.96
CA GLU A 33 -5.79 14.99 26.37
C GLU A 33 -5.30 13.58 26.70
N GLU A 34 -6.00 12.53 26.24
CA GLU A 34 -5.57 11.15 26.44
C GLU A 34 -4.17 10.88 25.85
N ASP A 35 -3.87 11.44 24.68
CA ASP A 35 -2.56 11.29 24.03
C ASP A 35 -1.45 12.00 24.81
N ASP A 36 -1.74 13.21 25.30
CA ASP A 36 -0.79 14.04 26.06
C ASP A 36 -0.54 13.43 27.46
N GLU A 37 -1.57 12.97 28.17
CA GLU A 37 -1.45 12.21 29.42
C GLU A 37 -0.57 10.97 29.28
N PHE A 38 -0.75 10.22 28.20
CA PHE A 38 0.06 9.03 27.94
C PHE A 38 1.53 9.39 27.67
N MET A 39 1.79 10.49 26.97
CA MET A 39 3.16 10.96 26.76
C MET A 39 3.83 11.46 28.04
N GLU A 40 3.09 12.14 28.92
CA GLU A 40 3.60 12.53 30.24
C GLU A 40 3.91 11.30 31.12
N LEU A 41 3.06 10.27 31.06
CA LEU A 41 3.37 8.99 31.69
C LEU A 41 4.67 8.39 31.14
N LEU A 42 4.87 8.38 29.83
CA LEU A 42 6.11 7.88 29.24
C LEU A 42 7.32 8.71 29.66
N LEU A 43 7.21 10.04 29.70
CA LEU A 43 8.25 10.92 30.22
C LEU A 43 8.63 10.55 31.65
N SER A 44 7.64 10.42 32.55
CA SER A 44 7.90 10.07 33.95
C SER A 44 8.66 8.75 34.14
N LYS A 45 8.49 7.80 33.21
CA LYS A 45 9.12 6.46 33.27
C LYS A 45 10.45 6.39 32.52
N LEU A 46 10.68 7.24 31.51
CA LEU A 46 11.72 7.04 30.50
C LEU A 46 12.65 8.25 30.30
N ASP A 47 12.48 9.34 31.05
CA ASP A 47 13.21 10.60 30.81
C ASP A 47 14.74 10.43 30.75
N ASN A 48 15.26 9.55 31.60
CA ASN A 48 16.68 9.27 31.73
C ASN A 48 17.11 7.98 31.01
N GLU A 49 16.19 7.30 30.34
CA GLU A 49 16.54 6.09 29.61
C GLU A 49 17.33 6.44 28.34
N VAL A 50 18.42 5.71 28.16
CA VAL A 50 19.26 5.79 26.97
C VAL A 50 19.33 4.44 26.30
N ILE A 51 19.52 4.43 24.98
CA ILE A 51 19.66 3.20 24.22
C ILE A 51 21.02 2.57 24.57
N THR A 52 20.99 1.45 25.30
CA THR A 52 22.19 0.73 25.77
C THR A 52 22.50 -0.53 24.97
N TRP A 53 21.62 -0.92 24.04
CA TRP A 53 21.85 -2.06 23.16
C TRP A 53 22.44 -1.62 21.83
N GLU A 54 23.20 -2.52 21.21
CA GLU A 54 23.74 -2.30 19.88
C GLU A 54 22.61 -2.11 18.86
N GLN A 55 22.71 -1.06 18.05
CA GLN A 55 21.80 -0.76 16.96
C GLN A 55 22.53 -0.84 15.63
N PRO A 56 21.97 -1.52 14.62
CA PRO A 56 22.52 -1.47 13.27
C PRO A 56 22.45 -0.03 12.74
N TRP A 57 23.33 0.32 11.79
CA TRP A 57 23.49 1.70 11.32
C TRP A 57 22.16 2.34 10.88
N TYR A 58 21.29 1.56 10.23
CA TYR A 58 19.99 2.03 9.74
C TYR A 58 18.96 2.31 10.84
N GLN A 59 19.24 1.96 12.10
CA GLN A 59 18.41 2.29 13.27
C GLN A 59 18.99 3.43 14.12
N GLN A 60 20.22 3.88 13.85
CA GLN A 60 20.87 4.95 14.62
C GLN A 60 20.40 6.37 14.22
N THR A 61 19.46 6.48 13.27
CA THR A 61 18.91 7.76 12.82
C THR A 61 18.16 8.48 13.95
N LYS A 62 18.59 9.71 14.26
CA LYS A 62 17.89 10.59 15.22
C LYS A 62 16.53 11.08 14.70
N CYS A 63 16.21 10.84 13.42
CA CYS A 63 14.96 11.31 12.81
C CYS A 63 13.96 10.16 12.61
N LEU A 64 12.80 10.26 13.27
CA LEU A 64 11.69 9.32 13.08
C LEU A 64 10.72 9.73 11.97
N SER A 65 10.74 11.00 11.53
CA SER A 65 9.73 11.57 10.65
C SER A 65 10.10 11.53 9.17
N ARG A 66 11.34 11.19 8.84
CA ARG A 66 11.83 11.15 7.46
C ARG A 66 12.43 9.79 7.12
N PRO A 67 12.24 9.30 5.89
CA PRO A 67 12.98 8.14 5.40
C PRO A 67 14.48 8.38 5.54
N LEU A 68 15.20 7.31 5.90
CA LEU A 68 16.66 7.31 5.87
C LEU A 68 17.11 7.60 4.44
N LYS A 69 18.05 8.54 4.27
CA LYS A 69 18.75 8.69 3.00
C LYS A 69 19.78 7.57 2.93
N GLU A 70 19.85 6.87 1.80
CA GLU A 70 20.89 5.88 1.59
C GLU A 70 22.26 6.61 1.68
N PRO A 71 23.18 6.15 2.54
CA PRO A 71 24.50 6.73 2.64
C PRO A 71 25.27 6.49 1.34
N GLU A 72 26.20 7.40 1.02
CA GLU A 72 27.13 7.23 -0.11
C GLU A 72 28.11 6.07 0.12
N GLU A 73 28.33 5.71 1.38
CA GLU A 73 29.17 4.58 1.81
C GLU A 73 28.39 3.26 1.81
N GLN A 74 28.98 2.22 1.24
CA GLN A 74 28.46 0.85 1.30
C GLN A 74 28.66 0.30 2.71
N HIS A 75 27.57 0.19 3.48
CA HIS A 75 27.54 -0.65 4.67
C HIS A 75 27.24 -2.10 4.28
N ASP A 76 27.93 -3.07 4.89
CA ASP A 76 27.68 -4.50 4.69
C ASP A 76 26.26 -4.92 5.13
N GLU A 77 25.71 -4.21 6.12
CA GLU A 77 24.36 -4.47 6.63
C GLU A 77 23.29 -3.79 5.76
N THR A 78 22.30 -4.58 5.32
CA THR A 78 21.15 -4.07 4.56
C THR A 78 19.86 -4.13 5.39
N TYR A 79 18.91 -3.26 5.06
CA TYR A 79 17.57 -3.26 5.64
C TYR A 79 16.50 -3.43 4.56
N ASN A 80 15.38 -4.05 4.95
CA ASN A 80 14.28 -4.33 4.04
C ASN A 80 13.50 -3.03 3.75
N THR A 81 13.18 -2.78 2.48
CA THR A 81 12.41 -1.58 2.04
C THR A 81 10.98 -1.87 1.57
N ASP A 82 10.62 -3.15 1.51
CA ASP A 82 9.30 -3.64 1.12
C ASP A 82 8.26 -3.57 2.26
N SER A 83 7.09 -4.18 2.08
CA SER A 83 6.04 -4.25 3.12
C SER A 83 6.50 -5.05 4.32
N MET A 84 6.09 -4.72 5.55
CA MET A 84 6.42 -5.58 6.71
C MET A 84 5.78 -6.95 6.57
N SER A 85 6.56 -8.00 6.86
CA SER A 85 6.05 -9.38 6.94
C SER A 85 5.30 -9.60 8.26
N LYS A 86 4.53 -10.68 8.33
CA LYS A 86 3.85 -11.09 9.55
C LYS A 86 4.82 -11.34 10.71
N GLU A 87 5.97 -11.96 10.46
CA GLU A 87 6.97 -12.20 11.52
C GLU A 87 7.53 -10.88 12.07
N GLU A 88 7.76 -9.89 11.21
CA GLU A 88 8.19 -8.55 11.62
C GLU A 88 7.12 -7.89 12.49
N ILE A 89 5.85 -7.98 12.09
CA ILE A 89 4.70 -7.45 12.84
C ILE A 89 4.55 -8.15 14.20
N ASP A 90 4.65 -9.48 14.22
CA ASP A 90 4.57 -10.28 15.45
C ASP A 90 5.73 -9.99 16.40
N LEU A 91 6.92 -9.68 15.86
CA LEU A 91 8.06 -9.23 16.66
C LEU A 91 7.81 -7.85 17.27
N ILE A 92 7.23 -6.89 16.52
CA ILE A 92 6.81 -5.58 17.06
C ILE A 92 5.81 -5.79 18.21
N HIS A 93 4.80 -6.64 18.02
CA HIS A 93 3.84 -6.98 19.07
C HIS A 93 4.50 -7.60 20.31
N LYS A 94 5.44 -8.53 20.11
CA LYS A 94 6.20 -9.16 21.20
C LYS A 94 7.04 -8.13 21.95
N ASN A 95 7.73 -7.26 21.23
CA ASN A 95 8.53 -6.18 21.80
C ASN A 95 7.65 -5.20 22.59
N TRP A 96 6.48 -4.84 22.07
CA TRP A 96 5.53 -3.98 22.77
C TRP A 96 5.02 -4.62 24.07
N ARG A 97 4.66 -5.91 24.06
CA ARG A 97 4.26 -6.63 25.28
C ARG A 97 5.37 -6.63 26.34
N LYS A 98 6.63 -6.85 25.92
CA LYS A 98 7.79 -6.80 26.81
C LYS A 98 8.02 -5.40 27.35
N PHE A 99 7.92 -4.38 26.50
CA PHE A 99 8.09 -2.97 26.87
C PHE A 99 7.09 -2.56 27.95
N LYS A 100 5.80 -2.85 27.73
CA LYS A 100 4.75 -2.57 28.72
C LYS A 100 5.02 -3.22 30.07
N LYS A 101 5.42 -4.49 30.08
CA LYS A 101 5.74 -5.21 31.32
C LYS A 101 6.98 -4.63 32.01
N LYS A 102 8.00 -4.20 31.24
CA LYS A 102 9.25 -3.67 31.78
C LYS A 102 9.04 -2.30 32.45
N TYR A 103 8.28 -1.42 31.82
CA TYR A 103 8.12 -0.03 32.27
C TYR A 103 6.79 0.23 32.98
N ASP A 104 5.98 -0.82 33.18
CA ASP A 104 4.66 -0.76 33.82
C ASP A 104 3.75 0.33 33.23
N ILE A 105 3.47 0.19 31.94
CA ILE A 105 2.63 1.15 31.20
C ILE A 105 1.38 0.47 30.60
N PRO A 106 0.26 1.21 30.47
CA PRO A 106 -0.97 0.68 29.92
C PRO A 106 -0.85 0.37 28.42
N ASN A 107 -1.78 -0.44 27.90
CA ASN A 107 -1.80 -0.82 26.50
C ASN A 107 -2.35 0.26 25.56
N LYS A 108 -1.75 1.45 25.56
CA LYS A 108 -2.20 2.61 24.79
C LYS A 108 -1.23 2.99 23.65
N ILE A 109 -0.83 2.01 22.83
CA ILE A 109 0.04 2.28 21.66
C ILE A 109 -0.60 3.23 20.64
N ILE A 110 -1.93 3.30 20.62
CA ILE A 110 -2.69 4.26 19.81
C ILE A 110 -2.35 5.71 20.20
N CYS A 111 -2.15 6.00 21.48
CA CYS A 111 -1.75 7.32 21.94
C CYS A 111 -0.37 7.71 21.40
N LEU A 112 0.59 6.78 21.43
CA LEU A 112 1.90 6.97 20.79
C LEU A 112 1.79 7.25 19.27
N ALA A 113 0.86 6.56 18.61
CA ALA A 113 0.62 6.67 17.17
C ALA A 113 -0.03 8.01 16.78
N ARG A 114 -0.97 8.51 17.59
CA ARG A 114 -1.71 9.75 17.36
C ARG A 114 -0.96 11.00 17.84
N TRP A 115 -0.15 10.89 18.89
CA TRP A 115 0.56 12.02 19.48
C TRP A 115 1.45 12.76 18.49
N LYS A 116 1.34 14.09 18.48
CA LYS A 116 2.10 15.00 17.63
C LYS A 116 2.85 16.01 18.48
N ASN A 117 4.05 16.37 18.03
CA ASN A 117 4.78 17.47 18.63
C ASN A 117 4.14 18.81 18.20
N LYS A 118 3.31 19.40 19.07
CA LYS A 118 2.58 20.68 18.87
C LYS A 118 3.50 21.91 18.92
N GLY A 119 4.60 21.92 18.14
CA GLY A 119 5.50 23.07 18.02
C GLY A 119 6.64 23.15 19.03
N LYS A 120 6.89 22.10 19.83
CA LYS A 120 8.10 22.01 20.67
C LYS A 120 9.34 21.80 19.79
N SER A 121 10.51 22.18 20.32
CA SER A 121 11.81 22.00 19.65
C SER A 121 11.98 20.58 19.09
N ARG A 122 12.77 20.41 18.02
CA ARG A 122 13.15 19.08 17.50
C ARG A 122 13.92 18.22 18.51
N HIS A 123 14.39 18.83 19.60
CA HIS A 123 15.10 18.21 20.71
C HIS A 123 14.25 18.12 21.98
N SER A 124 12.92 18.13 21.86
CA SER A 124 12.05 18.02 23.04
C SER A 124 12.22 16.65 23.71
N ARG A 125 12.03 16.62 25.04
CA ARG A 125 12.13 15.38 25.84
C ARG A 125 11.14 14.32 25.37
N GLU A 126 9.96 14.73 24.93
CA GLU A 126 8.91 13.86 24.38
C GLU A 126 9.38 13.16 23.10
N LEU A 127 10.12 13.87 22.23
CA LEU A 127 10.68 13.27 21.03
C LEU A 127 11.80 12.27 21.36
N HIS A 128 12.61 12.55 22.37
CA HIS A 128 13.62 11.60 22.88
C HIS A 128 12.96 10.32 23.40
N VAL A 129 11.93 10.45 24.23
CA VAL A 129 11.17 9.31 24.76
C VAL A 129 10.47 8.54 23.63
N LYS A 130 9.80 9.23 22.70
CA LYS A 130 9.17 8.60 21.53
C LYS A 130 10.20 7.85 20.68
N HIS A 131 11.40 8.41 20.52
CA HIS A 131 12.52 7.74 19.83
C HIS A 131 12.96 6.48 20.57
N PHE A 132 13.15 6.55 21.89
CA PHE A 132 13.48 5.40 22.71
C PHE A 132 12.45 4.27 22.58
N VAL A 133 11.15 4.60 22.66
CA VAL A 133 10.08 3.60 22.50
C VAL A 133 10.13 2.94 21.12
N VAL A 134 10.25 3.73 20.04
CA VAL A 134 10.32 3.19 18.68
C VAL A 134 11.58 2.34 18.48
N ALA A 135 12.72 2.76 19.02
CA ALA A 135 13.96 1.99 18.99
C ALA A 135 13.82 0.66 19.72
N TYR A 136 13.16 0.65 20.88
CA TYR A 136 12.87 -0.57 21.63
C TYR A 136 12.00 -1.54 20.82
N LEU A 137 10.98 -1.01 20.12
CA LEU A 137 10.10 -1.80 19.26
C LEU A 137 10.84 -2.36 18.03
N ALA A 138 11.85 -1.65 17.54
CA ALA A 138 12.63 -2.04 16.37
C ALA A 138 13.66 -3.16 16.62
N ARG A 139 13.86 -3.57 17.87
CA ARG A 139 14.87 -4.56 18.25
C ARG A 139 14.68 -5.89 17.50
N GLY A 140 15.74 -6.32 16.81
CA GLY A 140 15.78 -7.55 16.02
C GLY A 140 15.16 -7.45 14.62
N LEU A 141 14.69 -6.27 14.20
CA LEU A 141 14.17 -6.05 12.85
C LEU A 141 15.25 -5.57 11.90
N LYS A 142 15.20 -6.08 10.66
CA LYS A 142 15.93 -5.50 9.51
C LYS A 142 15.16 -4.32 8.91
N ARG A 143 14.75 -3.37 9.76
CA ARG A 143 13.96 -2.18 9.43
C ARG A 143 14.51 -0.95 10.13
N ASN A 144 14.44 0.20 9.48
CA ASN A 144 14.78 1.47 10.10
C ASN A 144 13.64 1.97 11.02
N LEU A 145 13.96 2.91 11.92
CA LEU A 145 12.99 3.43 12.90
C LEU A 145 11.80 4.15 12.25
N TYR A 146 12.02 4.83 11.12
CA TYR A 146 10.96 5.48 10.35
C TYR A 146 9.91 4.47 9.87
N GLN A 147 10.34 3.31 9.36
CA GLN A 147 9.44 2.25 8.92
C GLN A 147 8.62 1.68 10.08
N VAL A 148 9.25 1.46 11.24
CA VAL A 148 8.58 0.97 12.45
C VAL A 148 7.54 1.99 12.95
N LEU A 149 7.91 3.26 13.07
CA LEU A 149 6.95 4.31 13.46
C LEU A 149 5.82 4.43 12.44
N ARG A 150 6.12 4.40 11.13
CA ARG A 150 5.10 4.48 10.08
C ARG A 150 4.11 3.32 10.16
N HIS A 151 4.59 2.11 10.45
CA HIS A 151 3.71 0.97 10.72
C HIS A 151 2.81 1.24 11.92
N ILE A 152 3.39 1.69 13.04
CA ILE A 152 2.62 2.01 14.25
C ILE A 152 1.52 3.05 13.96
N MET A 153 1.86 4.14 13.28
CA MET A 153 0.92 5.19 12.88
C MET A 153 -0.20 4.65 11.97
N THR A 154 0.14 3.78 11.02
CA THR A 154 -0.80 3.30 10.01
C THR A 154 -1.77 2.24 10.54
N TYR A 155 -1.30 1.37 11.45
CA TYR A 155 -2.05 0.23 11.95
C TYR A 155 -2.72 0.48 13.30
N TYR A 156 -2.10 1.26 14.20
CA TYR A 156 -2.72 1.63 15.47
C TYR A 156 -3.34 3.03 15.46
N GLY A 157 -2.75 3.99 14.74
CA GLY A 157 -3.31 5.34 14.63
C GLY A 157 -4.46 5.45 13.64
N GLY A 158 -4.58 4.50 12.71
CA GLY A 158 -5.66 4.42 11.74
C GLY A 158 -6.22 3.01 11.58
N PRO A 159 -6.74 2.37 12.65
CA PRO A 159 -7.11 0.96 12.63
C PRO A 159 -8.32 0.67 11.73
N VAL A 160 -9.19 1.65 11.50
CA VAL A 160 -10.40 1.48 10.69
C VAL A 160 -10.03 1.54 9.20
N LYS A 161 -10.43 0.52 8.45
CA LYS A 161 -10.15 0.35 7.01
C LYS A 161 -11.44 -0.10 6.29
N GLY A 162 -11.49 0.13 4.98
CA GLY A 162 -12.62 -0.25 4.13
C GLY A 162 -13.47 0.94 3.72
N ASP A 163 -14.71 0.67 3.32
CA ASP A 163 -15.66 1.71 2.94
C ASP A 163 -16.12 2.52 4.17
N TYR A 164 -16.62 3.73 3.92
CA TYR A 164 -17.15 4.58 4.99
C TYR A 164 -18.59 4.20 5.30
N SER A 165 -18.95 4.15 6.57
CA SER A 165 -20.33 4.00 7.00
C SER A 165 -21.10 5.30 6.79
N ALA A 166 -22.43 5.23 6.79
CA ALA A 166 -23.29 6.42 6.69
C ALA A 166 -23.02 7.43 7.82
N PHE A 167 -22.67 6.95 9.01
CA PHE A 167 -22.29 7.83 10.12
C PHE A 167 -20.95 8.52 9.89
N GLU A 168 -19.94 7.79 9.39
CA GLU A 168 -18.66 8.38 9.05
C GLU A 168 -18.84 9.45 7.96
N GLU A 169 -19.69 9.22 6.98
CA GLU A 169 -20.02 10.22 5.95
C GLU A 169 -20.73 11.45 6.55
N LYS A 170 -21.68 11.26 7.47
CA LYS A 170 -22.32 12.38 8.21
C LYS A 170 -21.29 13.23 8.95
N LEU A 171 -20.34 12.61 9.67
CA LEU A 171 -19.27 13.33 10.37
C LEU A 171 -18.36 14.08 9.39
N MET A 172 -18.06 13.48 8.24
CA MET A 172 -17.28 14.13 7.20
C MET A 172 -17.97 15.38 6.69
N ASP A 173 -19.26 15.31 6.38
CA ASP A 173 -20.04 16.42 5.87
C ASP A 173 -20.07 17.59 6.86
N ILE A 174 -20.32 17.32 8.15
CA ILE A 174 -20.28 18.32 9.22
C ILE A 174 -18.89 18.99 9.26
N CYS A 175 -17.82 18.20 9.32
CA CYS A 175 -16.46 18.75 9.40
C CYS A 175 -16.07 19.56 8.16
N PHE A 176 -16.48 19.11 6.96
CA PHE A 176 -16.20 19.82 5.71
C PHE A 176 -16.98 21.12 5.59
N GLN A 177 -18.17 21.20 6.18
CA GLN A 177 -18.99 22.41 6.22
C GLN A 177 -18.42 23.45 7.19
N TYR A 178 -18.16 23.08 8.45
CA TYR A 178 -17.78 24.05 9.48
C TYR A 178 -16.28 24.28 9.62
N GLU A 179 -15.46 23.24 9.43
CA GLU A 179 -14.00 23.34 9.63
C GLU A 179 -13.18 22.72 8.49
N PRO A 180 -13.39 23.10 7.22
CA PRO A 180 -12.74 22.46 6.07
C PRO A 180 -11.21 22.43 6.15
N LYS A 181 -10.61 23.45 6.79
CA LYS A 181 -9.14 23.54 6.96
C LYS A 181 -8.58 22.46 7.89
N HIS A 182 -9.31 22.10 8.95
CA HIS A 182 -8.86 21.15 9.98
C HIS A 182 -9.58 19.80 9.91
N ALA A 183 -10.63 19.70 9.09
CA ALA A 183 -11.49 18.53 8.96
C ALA A 183 -10.71 17.22 8.86
N VAL A 184 -9.69 17.15 7.99
CA VAL A 184 -8.94 15.91 7.81
C VAL A 184 -8.16 15.50 9.06
N VAL A 185 -7.63 16.46 9.82
CA VAL A 185 -6.91 16.19 11.07
C VAL A 185 -7.88 15.68 12.13
N ILE A 186 -9.02 16.35 12.27
CA ILE A 186 -10.07 16.00 13.23
C ILE A 186 -10.63 14.61 12.90
N LEU A 187 -11.13 14.43 11.68
CA LEU A 187 -11.73 13.19 11.20
C LEU A 187 -10.76 12.01 11.25
N SER A 188 -9.47 12.21 10.93
CA SER A 188 -8.51 11.12 11.01
C SER A 188 -8.38 10.58 12.44
N LYS A 189 -8.44 11.48 13.43
CA LYS A 189 -8.30 11.13 14.84
C LYS A 189 -9.60 10.55 15.40
N VAL A 190 -10.73 11.23 15.18
CA VAL A 190 -12.07 10.84 15.63
C VAL A 190 -12.49 9.50 15.03
N LEU A 191 -12.30 9.31 13.72
CA LEU A 191 -12.71 8.07 13.04
C LEU A 191 -11.67 6.96 13.12
N GLY A 192 -10.46 7.23 13.63
CA GLY A 192 -9.35 6.28 13.56
C GLY A 192 -9.04 5.85 12.11
N ARG A 193 -9.11 6.79 11.17
CA ARG A 193 -8.92 6.57 9.72
C ARG A 193 -7.63 7.22 9.24
N GLU A 194 -7.03 6.67 8.18
CA GLU A 194 -5.83 7.28 7.59
C GLU A 194 -6.19 8.62 6.88
N PRO A 195 -5.46 9.72 7.16
CA PRO A 195 -5.76 11.05 6.59
C PRO A 195 -5.89 11.05 5.06
N ARG A 196 -5.09 10.21 4.39
CA ARG A 196 -5.06 10.12 2.93
C ARG A 196 -6.41 9.73 2.33
N GLY A 197 -7.16 8.86 3.00
CA GLY A 197 -8.50 8.45 2.55
C GLY A 197 -9.49 9.60 2.64
N ILE A 198 -9.40 10.39 3.70
CA ILE A 198 -10.28 11.54 3.97
C ILE A 198 -9.93 12.69 3.02
N TYR A 199 -8.65 12.98 2.78
CA TYR A 199 -8.22 13.98 1.78
C TYR A 199 -8.78 13.69 0.38
N LYS A 200 -8.83 12.41 -0.01
CA LYS A 200 -9.44 12.04 -1.30
C LYS A 200 -10.93 12.35 -1.32
N ARG A 201 -11.65 12.08 -0.23
CA ARG A 201 -13.08 12.42 -0.08
C ARG A 201 -13.29 13.92 -0.15
N LEU A 202 -12.59 14.71 0.66
CA LEU A 202 -12.62 16.17 0.62
C LEU A 202 -12.32 16.71 -0.78
N GLY A 203 -11.32 16.13 -1.45
CA GLY A 203 -10.97 16.49 -2.83
C GLY A 203 -12.09 16.19 -3.84
N TYR A 204 -12.90 15.14 -3.65
CA TYR A 204 -14.07 14.92 -4.52
C TYR A 204 -15.19 15.93 -4.26
N THR A 205 -15.32 16.42 -3.03
CA THR A 205 -16.33 17.43 -2.66
C THR A 205 -15.93 18.82 -3.18
N VAL A 206 -14.64 19.14 -3.21
CA VAL A 206 -14.11 20.47 -3.59
C VAL A 206 -13.71 20.56 -5.08
N ASP A 207 -13.04 19.53 -5.60
CA ASP A 207 -12.61 19.44 -7.00
C ASP A 207 -13.54 18.45 -7.74
N VAL A 208 -14.51 18.97 -8.49
CA VAL A 208 -15.26 18.21 -9.50
C VAL A 208 -14.32 17.92 -10.68
N LYS A 209 -13.24 17.17 -10.47
CA LYS A 209 -12.50 16.60 -11.59
C LYS A 209 -13.40 15.53 -12.21
N PRO A 210 -13.78 15.66 -13.50
CA PRO A 210 -14.62 14.66 -14.13
C PRO A 210 -13.93 13.30 -13.99
N GLN A 211 -14.65 12.31 -13.46
CA GLN A 211 -14.15 10.95 -13.41
C GLN A 211 -13.90 10.48 -14.85
N ARG A 212 -12.63 10.52 -15.29
CA ARG A 212 -12.26 10.01 -16.61
C ARG A 212 -12.59 8.52 -16.64
N LYS A 213 -13.49 8.14 -17.54
CA LYS A 213 -13.97 6.76 -17.69
C LYS A 213 -12.78 5.85 -17.98
N LYS A 214 -12.85 4.62 -17.47
CA LYS A 214 -11.81 3.61 -17.71
C LYS A 214 -11.72 3.30 -19.20
N LEU A 215 -10.58 3.64 -19.80
CA LEU A 215 -10.29 3.40 -21.21
C LEU A 215 -10.33 1.90 -21.57
N LYS A 216 -11.01 1.57 -22.66
CA LYS A 216 -11.00 0.22 -23.25
C LYS A 216 -9.82 0.09 -24.20
N TRP A 217 -8.79 -0.64 -23.77
CA TRP A 217 -7.62 -0.91 -24.60
C TRP A 217 -7.98 -1.72 -25.85
N THR A 218 -7.56 -1.20 -27.01
CA THR A 218 -7.60 -1.85 -28.32
C THR A 218 -6.18 -1.94 -28.87
N LEU A 219 -5.96 -2.74 -29.91
CA LEU A 219 -4.62 -2.90 -30.49
C LEU A 219 -4.09 -1.57 -31.07
N PRO A 220 -4.87 -0.78 -31.84
CA PRO A 220 -4.41 0.52 -32.32
C PRO A 220 -4.06 1.50 -31.19
N LEU A 221 -4.83 1.46 -30.09
CA LEU A 221 -4.59 2.33 -28.95
C LEU A 221 -3.36 1.90 -28.13
N ALA A 222 -3.11 0.59 -28.03
CA ALA A 222 -1.88 0.05 -27.45
C ALA A 222 -0.65 0.41 -28.31
N THR A 223 -0.79 0.38 -29.64
CA THR A 223 0.24 0.84 -30.58
C THR A 223 0.53 2.32 -30.38
N LYS A 224 -0.50 3.19 -30.39
CA LYS A 224 -0.36 4.62 -30.11
C LYS A 224 0.35 4.86 -28.78
N PHE A 225 -0.06 4.15 -27.73
CA PHE A 225 0.57 4.23 -26.42
C PHE A 225 2.05 3.86 -26.46
N LEU A 226 2.41 2.76 -27.12
CA LEU A 226 3.80 2.30 -27.20
C LEU A 226 4.68 3.28 -27.99
N ASN A 227 4.20 3.79 -29.12
CA ASN A 227 4.95 4.70 -29.97
C ASN A 227 5.23 6.02 -29.23
N LEU A 228 4.22 6.59 -28.56
CA LEU A 228 4.42 7.78 -27.72
C LEU A 228 5.37 7.50 -26.55
N LEU A 229 5.32 6.29 -25.96
CA LEU A 229 6.23 5.92 -24.88
C LEU A 229 7.68 5.82 -25.38
N LEU A 230 7.92 5.24 -26.56
CA LEU A 230 9.23 5.18 -27.20
C LEU A 230 9.75 6.59 -27.51
N GLU A 231 8.92 7.42 -28.13
CA GLU A 231 9.22 8.81 -28.47
C GLU A 231 9.62 9.62 -27.23
N TYR A 232 8.80 9.63 -26.19
CA TYR A 232 9.06 10.45 -25.00
C TYR A 232 10.17 9.93 -24.10
N SER A 233 10.49 8.63 -24.19
CA SER A 233 11.60 8.04 -23.44
C SER A 233 12.93 8.09 -24.19
N ASN A 234 12.89 8.45 -25.48
CA ASN A 234 14.01 8.42 -26.42
C ASN A 234 14.82 7.11 -26.32
N CYS A 235 14.11 5.98 -26.35
CA CYS A 235 14.67 4.65 -26.16
C CYS A 235 14.18 3.68 -27.23
N SER A 236 14.99 2.67 -27.48
CA SER A 236 14.57 1.49 -28.24
C SER A 236 13.60 0.62 -27.43
N LEU A 237 12.88 -0.26 -28.12
CA LEU A 237 11.94 -1.20 -27.48
C LEU A 237 12.64 -2.10 -26.45
N GLU A 238 13.85 -2.59 -26.76
CA GLU A 238 14.61 -3.45 -25.83
C GLU A 238 15.11 -2.68 -24.61
N GLU A 239 15.51 -1.41 -24.75
CA GLU A 239 15.92 -0.57 -23.62
C GLU A 239 14.77 -0.31 -22.64
N LEU A 240 13.55 -0.11 -23.16
CA LEU A 240 12.34 0.08 -22.34
C LEU A 240 12.04 -1.10 -21.41
N LYS A 241 12.56 -2.30 -21.72
CA LYS A 241 12.35 -3.50 -20.91
C LYS A 241 12.87 -3.34 -19.49
N HIS A 242 14.03 -2.72 -19.30
CA HIS A 242 14.65 -2.56 -17.99
C HIS A 242 14.64 -1.11 -17.47
N LYS A 243 14.29 -0.14 -18.32
CA LYS A 243 14.24 1.28 -17.95
C LYS A 243 13.14 1.58 -16.94
N LYS A 244 13.49 2.39 -15.94
CA LYS A 244 12.53 3.03 -15.03
C LYS A 244 12.02 4.31 -15.69
N ILE A 245 10.75 4.29 -16.12
CA ILE A 245 10.12 5.44 -16.80
C ILE A 245 9.80 6.52 -15.77
N GLU A 246 10.31 7.73 -16.00
CA GLU A 246 10.11 8.88 -15.12
C GLU A 246 8.67 9.37 -15.08
N LYS A 247 8.26 9.98 -13.96
CA LYS A 247 6.92 10.55 -13.79
C LYS A 247 6.60 11.64 -14.82
N SER A 248 7.61 12.42 -15.23
CA SER A 248 7.51 13.44 -16.27
C SER A 248 6.96 12.87 -17.59
N ILE A 249 7.48 11.72 -18.04
CA ILE A 249 7.05 11.01 -19.26
C ILE A 249 5.60 10.53 -19.12
N TRP A 250 5.26 9.94 -17.97
CA TRP A 250 3.91 9.46 -17.70
C TRP A 250 2.86 10.57 -17.76
N LEU A 251 3.20 11.78 -17.30
CA LEU A 251 2.31 12.94 -17.36
C LEU A 251 2.15 13.50 -18.77
N LYS A 252 3.15 13.34 -19.65
CA LYS A 252 2.99 13.65 -21.09
C LYS A 252 1.99 12.69 -21.73
N LEU A 253 2.18 11.38 -21.52
CA LEU A 253 1.27 10.34 -22.04
C LEU A 253 -0.18 10.52 -21.57
N GLU A 254 -0.38 10.98 -20.33
CA GLU A 254 -1.73 11.28 -19.81
C GLU A 254 -2.46 12.35 -20.62
N LYS A 255 -1.74 13.35 -21.15
CA LYS A 255 -2.34 14.40 -21.98
C LYS A 255 -2.75 13.86 -23.34
N ASP A 256 -1.89 13.06 -23.99
CA ASP A 256 -2.11 12.64 -25.39
C ASP A 256 -3.06 11.44 -25.56
N ILE A 257 -3.21 10.65 -24.49
CA ILE A 257 -4.08 9.47 -24.44
C ILE A 257 -5.37 9.78 -23.66
N ASP A 258 -5.45 10.96 -23.05
CA ASP A 258 -6.56 11.42 -22.21
C ASP A 258 -6.93 10.42 -21.09
N GLN A 259 -5.92 9.76 -20.52
CA GLN A 259 -6.10 8.75 -19.47
C GLN A 259 -5.12 8.98 -18.33
N GLN A 260 -5.60 8.93 -17.07
CA GLN A 260 -4.73 9.17 -15.92
C GLN A 260 -3.51 8.24 -15.92
N TYR A 261 -2.34 8.81 -15.62
CA TYR A 261 -1.07 8.12 -15.74
C TYR A 261 -0.98 6.81 -14.93
N ILE A 262 -1.72 6.71 -13.82
CA ILE A 262 -1.76 5.52 -12.97
C ILE A 262 -2.34 4.32 -13.74
N TYR A 263 -3.36 4.55 -14.57
CA TYR A 263 -3.94 3.51 -15.42
C TYR A 263 -3.03 3.14 -16.58
N LEU A 264 -2.29 4.11 -17.13
CA LEU A 264 -1.27 3.86 -18.14
C LEU A 264 -0.13 2.99 -17.60
N GLN A 265 0.36 3.29 -16.40
CA GLN A 265 1.36 2.49 -15.70
C GLN A 265 0.87 1.06 -15.40
N SER A 266 -0.38 0.92 -14.95
CA SER A 266 -0.99 -0.41 -14.74
C SER A 266 -1.10 -1.17 -16.06
N PHE A 267 -1.56 -0.54 -17.15
CA PHE A 267 -1.62 -1.19 -18.45
C PHE A 267 -0.24 -1.66 -18.93
N TRP A 268 0.78 -0.80 -18.83
CA TRP A 268 2.16 -1.13 -19.19
C TRP A 268 2.69 -2.31 -18.40
N HIS A 269 2.73 -2.20 -17.08
CA HIS A 269 3.37 -3.20 -16.23
C HIS A 269 2.56 -4.49 -16.11
N ASP A 270 1.24 -4.40 -16.09
CA ASP A 270 0.40 -5.55 -15.84
C ASP A 270 0.05 -6.27 -17.14
N THR A 271 0.13 -5.62 -18.30
CA THR A 271 -0.29 -6.23 -19.57
C THR A 271 0.76 -6.08 -20.68
N LEU A 272 0.94 -4.87 -21.22
CA LEU A 272 1.64 -4.70 -22.50
C LEU A 272 3.10 -5.14 -22.44
N LYS A 273 3.83 -4.77 -21.38
CA LYS A 273 5.24 -5.15 -21.19
C LYS A 273 5.44 -6.66 -21.25
N VAL A 274 4.55 -7.40 -20.60
CA VAL A 274 4.62 -8.87 -20.57
C VAL A 274 4.31 -9.47 -21.94
N GLN A 275 3.38 -8.88 -22.69
CA GLN A 275 3.05 -9.33 -24.05
C GLN A 275 4.18 -9.09 -25.05
N LEU A 276 5.02 -8.07 -24.83
CA LEU A 276 6.14 -7.74 -25.70
C LEU A 276 7.39 -8.59 -25.38
N PHE A 277 7.72 -8.79 -24.11
CA PHE A 277 9.02 -9.31 -23.72
C PHE A 277 9.05 -10.77 -23.26
N VAL A 278 7.90 -11.38 -22.94
CA VAL A 278 7.86 -12.80 -22.56
C VAL A 278 7.89 -13.66 -23.83
N LYS A 279 9.02 -14.34 -24.03
CA LYS A 279 9.24 -15.27 -25.15
C LYS A 279 8.73 -16.70 -24.87
N GLU A 280 8.41 -17.02 -23.61
CA GLU A 280 7.96 -18.36 -23.20
C GLU A 280 6.56 -18.70 -23.74
N TYR A 281 6.42 -19.87 -24.36
CA TYR A 281 5.12 -20.42 -24.73
C TYR A 281 4.40 -20.93 -23.46
N ILE A 282 3.48 -20.13 -22.90
CA ILE A 282 2.75 -20.53 -21.70
C ILE A 282 1.25 -20.17 -21.75
N THR A 283 0.43 -21.07 -21.21
CA THR A 283 -0.98 -20.79 -20.92
C THR A 283 -1.13 -20.11 -19.57
N LEU A 284 -2.12 -19.24 -19.40
CA LEU A 284 -2.35 -18.57 -18.11
C LEU A 284 -2.66 -19.58 -16.99
N ARG A 285 -3.27 -20.73 -17.31
CA ARG A 285 -3.46 -21.83 -16.37
C ARG A 285 -2.14 -22.43 -15.91
N SER A 286 -1.22 -22.70 -16.85
CA SER A 286 0.11 -23.22 -16.52
C SER A 286 0.89 -22.21 -15.68
N LEU A 287 0.84 -20.92 -16.04
CA LEU A 287 1.46 -19.85 -15.28
C LEU A 287 0.90 -19.76 -13.85
N ARG A 288 -0.42 -19.76 -13.66
CA ARG A 288 -1.04 -19.79 -12.31
C ARG A 288 -0.56 -20.98 -11.50
N LYS A 289 -0.56 -22.18 -12.09
CA LYS A 289 -0.03 -23.39 -11.44
C LYS A 289 1.45 -23.23 -11.06
N LYS A 290 2.28 -22.66 -11.94
CA LYS A 290 3.71 -22.39 -11.70
C LYS A 290 3.90 -21.43 -10.53
N ILE A 291 3.13 -20.34 -10.48
CA ILE A 291 3.13 -19.38 -9.36
C ILE A 291 2.78 -20.08 -8.05
N PHE A 292 1.64 -20.76 -7.96
CA PHE A 292 1.21 -21.38 -6.70
C PHE A 292 2.09 -22.56 -6.28
N LYS A 293 2.72 -23.29 -7.23
CA LYS A 293 3.75 -24.30 -6.90
C LYS A 293 5.00 -23.68 -6.27
N LYS A 294 5.44 -22.51 -6.74
CA LYS A 294 6.55 -21.77 -6.13
C LYS A 294 6.17 -21.23 -4.75
N LEU A 295 5.00 -20.61 -4.62
CA LEU A 295 4.47 -20.14 -3.33
C LEU A 295 4.33 -21.28 -2.32
N LYS A 296 3.93 -22.48 -2.74
CA LYS A 296 3.86 -23.66 -1.86
C LYS A 296 5.20 -23.99 -1.20
N LYS A 297 6.30 -23.81 -1.94
CA LYS A 297 7.68 -24.10 -1.49
C LYS A 297 8.34 -22.93 -0.77
N SER A 298 7.71 -21.75 -0.76
CA SER A 298 8.25 -20.55 -0.13
C SER A 298 8.09 -20.58 1.39
N THR A 299 8.85 -19.74 2.07
CA THR A 299 8.79 -19.55 3.53
C THR A 299 7.73 -18.54 3.98
N TYR A 300 7.01 -17.92 3.05
CA TYR A 300 5.99 -16.90 3.35
C TYR A 300 4.81 -17.49 4.15
N GLN A 301 4.36 -16.76 5.17
CA GLN A 301 3.28 -17.24 6.05
C GLN A 301 1.90 -16.78 5.61
N VAL A 302 1.77 -15.55 5.11
CA VAL A 302 0.50 -14.96 4.65
C VAL A 302 0.68 -14.25 3.31
N TRP A 303 -0.42 -13.94 2.63
CA TRP A 303 -0.38 -13.29 1.31
C TRP A 303 0.42 -11.98 1.27
N PRO A 304 0.31 -11.06 2.26
CA PRO A 304 1.12 -9.84 2.29
C PRO A 304 2.63 -10.05 2.36
N ASP A 305 3.10 -11.21 2.84
CA ASP A 305 4.54 -11.50 2.99
C ASP A 305 5.23 -11.70 1.64
N ILE A 306 4.47 -12.06 0.60
CA ILE A 306 5.02 -12.47 -0.70
C ILE A 306 5.83 -11.31 -1.31
N ARG A 307 7.15 -11.54 -1.50
CA ARG A 307 8.04 -10.60 -2.19
C ARG A 307 7.96 -10.80 -3.70
N TRP A 308 6.96 -10.20 -4.33
CA TRP A 308 6.74 -10.35 -5.78
C TRP A 308 7.93 -9.93 -6.65
N LYS A 309 8.73 -8.95 -6.18
CA LYS A 309 9.96 -8.51 -6.87
C LYS A 309 11.08 -9.54 -6.84
N GLU A 310 11.10 -10.41 -5.84
CA GLU A 310 12.06 -11.51 -5.74
C GLU A 310 11.51 -12.73 -6.48
N LEU A 311 10.24 -13.06 -6.24
CA LEU A 311 9.56 -14.18 -6.89
C LEU A 311 9.62 -14.10 -8.42
N VAL A 312 9.53 -12.91 -9.02
CA VAL A 312 9.62 -12.74 -10.48
C VAL A 312 10.99 -13.15 -11.04
N LYS A 313 12.07 -13.07 -10.24
CA LYS A 313 13.41 -13.48 -10.67
C LYS A 313 13.51 -14.99 -10.92
N GLU A 314 12.58 -15.78 -10.38
CA GLU A 314 12.51 -17.22 -10.63
C GLU A 314 11.68 -17.61 -11.87
N PHE A 315 11.23 -16.62 -12.64
CA PHE A 315 10.54 -16.81 -13.91
C PHE A 315 11.43 -16.37 -15.08
N SER A 316 11.05 -16.74 -16.30
CA SER A 316 11.76 -16.32 -17.50
C SER A 316 11.73 -14.79 -17.64
N ASP A 317 12.70 -14.27 -18.38
CA ASP A 317 12.83 -12.84 -18.60
C ASP A 317 11.60 -12.25 -19.32
N GLY A 318 11.28 -10.99 -19.03
CA GLY A 318 10.12 -10.26 -19.54
C GLY A 318 8.89 -10.23 -18.62
N TYR A 319 8.77 -11.14 -17.63
CA TYR A 319 7.70 -11.04 -16.64
C TYR A 319 7.87 -9.84 -15.72
N THR A 320 6.74 -9.30 -15.26
CA THR A 320 6.73 -8.27 -14.22
C THR A 320 6.13 -8.82 -12.94
N HIS A 321 6.65 -8.35 -11.80
CA HIS A 321 6.11 -8.70 -10.49
C HIS A 321 4.63 -8.34 -10.35
N ARG A 322 4.19 -7.21 -10.93
CA ARG A 322 2.79 -6.79 -10.90
C ARG A 322 1.88 -7.72 -11.71
N PHE A 323 2.35 -8.17 -12.88
CA PHE A 323 1.59 -9.14 -13.66
C PHE A 323 1.44 -10.47 -12.91
N LEU A 324 2.52 -11.00 -12.32
CA LEU A 324 2.44 -12.22 -11.51
C LEU A 324 1.48 -12.06 -10.34
N TYR A 325 1.54 -10.93 -9.62
CA TYR A 325 0.59 -10.60 -8.56
C TYR A 325 -0.85 -10.61 -9.08
N ARG A 326 -1.14 -9.92 -10.18
CA ARG A 326 -2.49 -9.83 -10.77
C ARG A 326 -3.03 -11.20 -11.15
N ILE A 327 -2.22 -12.01 -11.82
CA ILE A 327 -2.59 -13.37 -12.24
C ILE A 327 -2.91 -14.26 -11.04
N ALA A 328 -2.10 -14.18 -9.99
CA ALA A 328 -2.30 -14.94 -8.77
C ALA A 328 -3.53 -14.44 -7.99
N TYR A 329 -3.65 -13.12 -7.76
CA TYR A 329 -4.78 -12.47 -7.09
C TYR A 329 -6.11 -12.83 -7.76
N ASN A 330 -6.18 -12.78 -9.10
CA ASN A 330 -7.39 -13.15 -9.84
C ASN A 330 -7.85 -14.60 -9.59
N THR A 331 -6.95 -15.47 -9.14
CA THR A 331 -7.26 -16.87 -8.78
C THR A 331 -7.89 -16.99 -7.39
N ILE A 332 -7.61 -16.04 -6.50
CA ILE A 332 -8.00 -16.09 -5.09
C ILE A 332 -8.93 -14.95 -4.65
N LYS A 333 -9.29 -14.03 -5.54
CA LYS A 333 -10.06 -12.82 -5.22
C LYS A 333 -11.42 -13.08 -4.55
N HIS A 334 -11.98 -14.27 -4.72
CA HIS A 334 -13.25 -14.69 -4.12
C HIS A 334 -13.07 -15.39 -2.76
N MET A 335 -11.84 -15.58 -2.30
CA MET A 335 -11.54 -16.13 -0.99
C MET A 335 -11.68 -15.04 0.08
N SER A 336 -12.62 -15.23 1.01
CA SER A 336 -12.82 -14.29 2.13
C SER A 336 -11.59 -14.25 3.03
N ASN A 337 -11.19 -13.05 3.45
CA ASN A 337 -10.09 -12.83 4.39
C ASN A 337 -8.72 -13.40 3.96
N TYR A 338 -8.46 -13.54 2.66
CA TYR A 338 -7.21 -14.13 2.15
C TYR A 338 -5.94 -13.43 2.66
N LEU A 339 -6.01 -12.14 3.02
CA LEU A 339 -4.85 -11.40 3.57
C LEU A 339 -4.40 -11.91 4.95
N LYS A 340 -5.29 -12.53 5.74
CA LYS A 340 -5.02 -12.98 7.11
C LYS A 340 -4.85 -14.50 7.21
N ARG A 341 -5.24 -15.25 6.18
CA ARG A 341 -5.17 -16.72 6.18
C ARG A 341 -3.73 -17.22 5.95
N PRO A 342 -3.37 -18.39 6.50
CA PRO A 342 -2.11 -19.05 6.18
C PRO A 342 -1.96 -19.24 4.66
N LEU A 343 -0.78 -18.94 4.12
CA LEU A 343 -0.50 -19.01 2.70
C LEU A 343 -0.72 -20.43 2.15
N GLN A 344 -0.46 -21.46 2.95
CA GLN A 344 -0.70 -22.85 2.55
C GLN A 344 -2.18 -23.14 2.27
N GLU A 345 -3.11 -22.55 3.01
CA GLU A 345 -4.54 -22.66 2.74
C GLU A 345 -4.91 -21.94 1.45
N ILE A 346 -4.36 -20.75 1.23
CA ILE A 346 -4.59 -19.96 0.00
C ILE A 346 -4.08 -20.73 -1.23
N VAL A 347 -2.89 -21.32 -1.12
CA VAL A 347 -2.28 -22.15 -2.16
C VAL A 347 -3.13 -23.39 -2.42
N HIS A 348 -3.62 -24.06 -1.38
CA HIS A 348 -4.50 -25.21 -1.53
C HIS A 348 -5.81 -24.84 -2.25
N TYR A 349 -6.47 -23.77 -1.80
CA TYR A 349 -7.67 -23.22 -2.44
C TYR A 349 -7.42 -22.88 -3.91
N ALA A 350 -6.34 -22.17 -4.22
CA ALA A 350 -5.99 -21.79 -5.57
C ALA A 350 -5.70 -22.99 -6.48
N LEU A 351 -4.98 -24.00 -5.98
CA LEU A 351 -4.70 -25.21 -6.75
C LEU A 351 -5.97 -26.06 -6.98
N ALA A 352 -6.89 -26.08 -6.02
CA ALA A 352 -8.20 -26.72 -6.15
C ALA A 352 -9.09 -25.98 -7.18
N SER A 353 -9.17 -24.65 -7.11
CA SER A 353 -9.97 -23.85 -8.05
C SER A 353 -9.48 -24.00 -9.50
N LEU A 354 -8.18 -24.18 -9.70
CA LEU A 354 -7.58 -24.48 -11.00
C LEU A 354 -7.86 -25.90 -11.54
N LYS A 355 -8.33 -26.82 -10.69
CA LYS A 355 -8.77 -28.18 -11.10
C LYS A 355 -10.24 -28.15 -11.53
N CYS A 356 -11.11 -27.48 -10.78
CA CYS A 356 -12.56 -27.52 -11.00
C CYS A 356 -13.09 -26.49 -12.02
N GLY A 357 -12.34 -25.42 -12.31
CA GLY A 357 -12.82 -24.36 -13.19
C GLY A 357 -12.75 -24.70 -14.69
N GLN A 358 -13.91 -24.93 -15.31
CA GLN A 358 -14.08 -25.01 -16.77
C GLN A 358 -13.67 -23.71 -17.51
N TYR A 359 -13.78 -22.55 -16.85
CA TYR A 359 -13.54 -21.23 -17.44
C TYR A 359 -12.07 -20.86 -17.66
N TYR A 360 -11.12 -21.61 -17.10
CA TYR A 360 -9.68 -21.31 -17.19
C TYR A 360 -8.95 -22.15 -18.23
N HIS A 361 -9.69 -22.90 -19.05
CA HIS A 361 -9.10 -23.75 -20.06
C HIS A 361 -8.49 -22.91 -21.20
N THR A 362 -7.24 -23.26 -21.54
CA THR A 362 -6.50 -22.94 -22.76
C THR A 362 -6.13 -21.49 -23.11
N LYS A 363 -6.60 -20.46 -22.39
CA LYS A 363 -6.21 -19.07 -22.73
C LYS A 363 -4.70 -18.85 -22.62
N ARG A 364 -4.09 -18.50 -23.75
CA ARG A 364 -2.67 -18.22 -23.89
C ARG A 364 -2.37 -16.76 -23.55
N LEU A 365 -1.19 -16.52 -22.99
CA LEU A 365 -0.62 -15.17 -22.97
C LEU A 365 -0.35 -14.74 -24.42
N ARG A 366 -1.00 -13.65 -24.85
CA ARG A 366 -0.79 -13.08 -26.18
C ARG A 366 0.62 -12.49 -26.27
N THR A 367 1.38 -12.87 -27.30
CA THR A 367 2.66 -12.22 -27.62
C THR A 367 2.43 -11.21 -28.72
N LEU A 368 3.02 -10.03 -28.59
CA LEU A 368 2.94 -8.94 -29.56
C LEU A 368 4.33 -8.64 -30.10
N ILE A 369 4.41 -8.30 -31.38
CA ILE A 369 5.61 -7.78 -32.05
C ILE A 369 5.28 -6.43 -32.67
N LEU A 370 6.30 -5.59 -32.82
CA LEU A 370 6.21 -4.36 -33.60
C LEU A 370 6.56 -4.72 -35.05
N ASN A 371 5.66 -4.44 -36.00
CA ASN A 371 5.92 -4.62 -37.42
C ASN A 371 6.82 -3.48 -37.95
N GLU A 372 7.20 -3.55 -39.23
CA GLU A 372 8.07 -2.54 -39.87
C GLU A 372 7.44 -1.14 -39.91
N GLU A 373 6.12 -1.06 -39.90
CA GLU A 373 5.34 0.19 -39.88
C GLU A 373 5.17 0.78 -38.47
N GLY A 374 5.72 0.13 -37.44
CA GLY A 374 5.58 0.57 -36.05
C GLY A 374 4.22 0.23 -35.42
N HIS A 375 3.50 -0.75 -35.98
CA HIS A 375 2.23 -1.25 -35.46
C HIS A 375 2.39 -2.55 -34.67
N LEU A 376 1.65 -2.67 -33.56
CA LEU A 376 1.62 -3.90 -32.78
C LEU A 376 0.77 -4.96 -33.46
N GLU A 377 1.34 -6.15 -33.65
CA GLU A 377 0.68 -7.31 -34.22
C GLU A 377 0.81 -8.54 -33.32
N PRO A 378 -0.22 -9.39 -33.22
CA PRO A 378 -0.11 -10.66 -32.53
C PRO A 378 0.77 -11.63 -33.29
N ILE A 379 1.69 -12.29 -32.59
CA ILE A 379 2.36 -13.47 -33.16
C ILE A 379 1.30 -14.56 -33.31
N GLN A 380 1.06 -15.01 -34.55
CA GLN A 380 0.30 -16.22 -34.81
C GLN A 380 1.21 -17.43 -34.53
N TYR A 381 0.73 -18.34 -33.70
CA TYR A 381 1.40 -19.61 -33.47
C TYR A 381 0.51 -20.69 -34.09
N ASP A 382 1.12 -21.64 -34.78
CA ASP A 382 0.37 -22.62 -35.58
C ASP A 382 -0.73 -23.32 -34.78
N LYS A 383 -1.91 -23.34 -35.43
CA LYS A 383 -3.23 -23.93 -35.12
C LYS A 383 -3.31 -24.79 -33.85
N LEU A 384 -4.06 -24.31 -32.84
CA LEU A 384 -5.10 -25.12 -32.14
C LEU A 384 -5.93 -24.41 -31.03
N TYR A 385 -5.75 -23.12 -30.71
CA TYR A 385 -6.56 -22.52 -29.62
C TYR A 385 -7.00 -21.08 -29.89
N LEU A 386 -8.25 -20.78 -29.50
CA LEU A 386 -8.91 -19.47 -29.56
C LEU A 386 -8.05 -18.38 -28.88
N VAL A 387 -7.53 -17.45 -29.68
CA VAL A 387 -6.90 -16.20 -29.21
C VAL A 387 -7.98 -15.14 -29.12
N LEU A 388 -8.44 -14.79 -27.91
CA LEU A 388 -9.41 -13.71 -27.74
C LEU A 388 -8.74 -12.33 -27.79
N PHE A 389 -9.29 -11.47 -28.64
CA PHE A 389 -8.93 -10.06 -28.85
C PHE A 389 -9.47 -9.13 -27.74
N SER A 390 -9.23 -9.44 -26.47
CA SER A 390 -9.69 -8.57 -25.38
C SER A 390 -8.65 -8.36 -24.29
N PHE A 391 -8.14 -7.14 -24.22
CA PHE A 391 -7.33 -6.63 -23.12
C PHE A 391 -8.10 -6.62 -21.77
N HIS A 392 -9.42 -6.89 -21.77
CA HIS A 392 -10.24 -6.92 -20.55
C HIS A 392 -10.18 -8.24 -19.77
N ASN A 393 -9.65 -9.33 -20.35
CA ASN A 393 -9.74 -10.68 -19.78
C ASN A 393 -8.39 -11.32 -19.40
N LEU A 394 -7.33 -10.52 -19.19
CA LEU A 394 -6.02 -11.00 -18.70
C LEU A 394 -5.84 -10.85 -17.19
#